data_AF-A0A455W940-F1
#
_entry.id   AF-A0A455W940-F1
#
_cell.length_a   1.000
_cell.length_b   1.000
_cell.length_c   1.000
_cell.angle_alpha   90.00
_cell.angle_beta   90.00
_cell.angle_gamma   90.00
#
_symmetry.space_group_name_H-M   'P 1'
#
loop_
_entity.id
_entity.type
_entity.pdbx_description
1 polymer ?
#
loop_
_entity_poly.entity_id
_entity_poly.type
_entity_poly.pdbx_seq_one_letter_code
_entity_poly.pdbx_strand_id
1 'polypeptide(L)'
;MKTIVALPVLMAGSVLLSGCFDGSSSTPRTDIRVVHAVSDAPSVNVSFNGEALVAGADFKQAATLRPNRGNYSVDVDALLPTGDQLTVIEVGSTRFEANTRYDIIATGTVGGSDIEPVVLTDDGQRDDPNSARLRVAHLSPAADSLVPAVSVYVTADGADLPAEPAFSFAFRDSVGPLELDAGTYQIRVTAEGSTDVVYDSGAVELPAGSDLLIAAIDNTVYGESPVSLLVINGSETSEILDKDTGAGIRAVHNSSDAPDVDIYLNEDPDGSAAATGVAFGETVPTFARLGEYVGLETGDNRVAVTATGELTAVLDEDLALDNGSLLTILAAGSVGAGTLEALAFADDNRRIATEARLRVIHGAVEAPLVDVFLVPAAEAGTNQGNAMPALDDFAYGDSSGYLGVPAGDYVVFITSADGTEVLFRSGEISLAAGGVYTAVARLAPEDTENTAGLTLLDDFVPPAT
;
A
#
# COMPACT_ATOMS: atom_id res chain seq x y z
N MET A 1 15.44 -13.46 31.32
CA MET A 1 15.46 -13.85 29.89
C MET A 1 15.18 -12.57 29.12
N LYS A 2 16.14 -12.08 28.33
CA LYS A 2 15.96 -10.85 27.55
C LYS A 2 15.16 -11.23 26.31
N THR A 3 13.88 -10.89 26.30
CA THR A 3 13.01 -11.00 25.13
C THR A 3 13.47 -9.93 24.13
N ILE A 4 14.07 -10.36 23.04
CA ILE A 4 14.34 -9.50 21.88
C ILE A 4 13.01 -9.44 21.14
N VAL A 5 12.30 -8.33 21.26
CA VAL A 5 11.10 -8.06 20.48
C VAL A 5 11.59 -7.66 19.08
N ALA A 6 11.24 -8.45 18.07
CA ALA A 6 11.52 -8.13 16.68
C ALA A 6 10.60 -6.98 16.25
N LEU A 7 11.19 -5.93 15.69
CA LEU A 7 10.48 -4.75 15.21
C LEU A 7 9.76 -5.10 13.89
N PRO A 8 8.48 -4.76 13.69
CA PRO A 8 7.81 -4.94 12.41
C PRO A 8 8.27 -3.82 11.46
N VAL A 9 9.44 -4.03 10.85
CA VAL A 9 9.93 -3.19 9.76
C VAL A 9 9.42 -3.80 8.46
N LEU A 10 8.44 -3.14 7.82
CA LEU A 10 8.09 -3.47 6.45
C LEU A 10 9.17 -2.85 5.55
N MET A 11 10.05 -3.68 4.97
CA MET A 11 11.03 -3.22 4.00
C MET A 11 10.33 -2.92 2.67
N ALA A 12 10.08 -1.64 2.39
CA ALA A 12 9.78 -1.20 1.04
C ALA A 12 11.03 -1.40 0.16
N GLY A 13 10.86 -1.99 -1.03
CA GLY A 13 11.96 -2.30 -1.93
C GLY A 13 12.81 -1.06 -2.24
N SER A 14 14.10 -1.12 -1.90
CA SER A 14 15.07 -0.07 -2.23
C SER A 14 15.50 -0.21 -3.69
N VAL A 15 15.17 0.75 -4.54
CA VAL A 15 15.77 0.82 -5.88
C VAL A 15 17.14 1.47 -5.75
N LEU A 16 18.21 0.67 -5.82
CA LEU A 16 19.58 1.16 -5.80
C LEU A 16 19.93 1.85 -7.14
N LEU A 17 19.40 3.06 -7.37
CA LEU A 17 19.82 3.91 -8.47
C LEU A 17 20.87 4.91 -7.98
N SER A 18 22.15 4.56 -8.18
CA SER A 18 23.23 5.53 -8.14
C SER A 18 23.31 6.23 -9.50
N GLY A 19 22.70 7.41 -9.62
CA GLY A 19 22.88 8.27 -10.79
C GLY A 19 24.36 8.66 -10.98
N CYS A 20 24.96 8.24 -12.09
CA CYS A 20 26.36 8.56 -12.39
C CYS A 20 26.47 9.96 -13.00
N PHE A 21 26.78 10.97 -12.19
CA PHE A 21 27.19 12.27 -12.72
C PHE A 21 28.63 12.20 -13.23
N ASP A 22 28.80 12.08 -14.55
CA ASP A 22 30.09 12.25 -15.20
C ASP A 22 30.52 13.73 -15.07
N GLY A 23 31.65 13.96 -14.41
CA GLY A 23 32.07 15.30 -14.02
C GLY A 23 33.58 15.39 -13.88
N SER A 24 34.19 16.35 -14.59
CA SER A 24 35.61 16.70 -14.49
C SER A 24 36.01 17.04 -13.05
N SER A 25 37.18 16.57 -12.63
CA SER A 25 37.65 16.49 -11.23
C SER A 25 37.89 17.81 -10.45
N SER A 26 37.34 18.96 -10.87
CA SER A 26 37.59 20.27 -10.24
C SER A 26 36.36 21.02 -9.76
N THR A 27 35.14 20.62 -10.12
CA THR A 27 33.91 21.24 -9.61
C THR A 27 33.48 20.59 -8.29
N PRO A 28 33.24 21.35 -7.21
CA PRO A 28 32.73 20.79 -5.98
C PRO A 28 31.36 20.12 -6.18
N ARG A 29 31.12 19.01 -5.49
CA ARG A 29 29.85 18.27 -5.53
C ARG A 29 28.91 18.68 -4.40
N THR A 30 27.65 18.30 -4.55
CA THR A 30 26.55 18.44 -3.57
C THR A 30 25.83 17.09 -3.47
N ASP A 31 25.24 16.81 -2.31
CA ASP A 31 24.45 15.60 -2.09
C ASP A 31 22.97 15.98 -2.15
N ILE A 32 22.20 15.32 -3.01
CA ILE A 32 20.76 15.53 -3.16
C ILE A 32 20.09 14.20 -2.86
N ARG A 33 19.05 14.23 -2.03
CA ARG A 33 18.14 13.12 -1.81
C ARG A 33 16.77 13.53 -2.29
N VAL A 34 16.19 12.75 -3.18
CA VAL A 34 14.81 12.92 -3.63
C VAL A 34 13.94 11.88 -2.94
N VAL A 35 12.74 12.27 -2.51
CA VAL A 35 11.81 11.39 -1.80
C VAL A 35 10.42 11.55 -2.40
N HIS A 36 9.76 10.44 -2.69
CA HIS A 36 8.38 10.43 -3.15
C HIS A 36 7.42 10.14 -1.99
N ALA A 37 6.74 11.18 -1.49
CA ALA A 37 5.81 11.10 -0.36
C ALA A 37 4.36 11.46 -0.75
N VAL A 38 3.98 11.31 -2.03
CA VAL A 38 2.61 11.54 -2.51
C VAL A 38 1.92 10.18 -2.63
N SER A 39 0.99 9.91 -1.72
CA SER A 39 0.35 8.59 -1.56
C SER A 39 -0.56 8.22 -2.73
N ASP A 40 -1.18 9.20 -3.38
CA ASP A 40 -2.13 9.01 -4.48
C ASP A 40 -1.52 9.19 -5.89
N ALA A 41 -0.20 9.38 -5.98
CA ALA A 41 0.50 9.49 -7.25
C ALA A 41 0.93 8.11 -7.78
N PRO A 42 0.99 7.93 -9.11
CA PRO A 42 1.66 6.77 -9.71
C PRO A 42 3.17 6.87 -9.49
N SER A 43 3.92 5.82 -9.84
CA SER A 43 5.38 5.92 -9.87
C SER A 43 5.86 7.02 -10.81
N VAL A 44 7.01 7.63 -10.48
CA VAL A 44 7.55 8.80 -11.20
C VAL A 44 8.98 8.61 -11.65
N ASN A 45 9.34 9.28 -12.74
CA ASN A 45 10.72 9.56 -13.09
C ASN A 45 11.11 10.94 -12.56
N VAL A 46 12.37 11.09 -12.13
CA VAL A 46 12.94 12.40 -11.78
C VAL A 46 14.12 12.66 -12.70
N SER A 47 14.06 13.77 -13.43
CA SER A 47 15.09 14.19 -14.36
C SER A 47 15.81 15.45 -13.90
N PHE A 48 17.09 15.54 -14.24
CA PHE A 48 17.92 16.73 -14.03
C PHE A 48 18.48 17.17 -15.39
N ASN A 49 18.23 18.41 -15.80
CA ASN A 49 18.57 18.92 -17.14
C ASN A 49 18.02 18.05 -18.29
N GLY A 50 16.83 17.48 -18.10
CA GLY A 50 16.16 16.60 -19.07
C GLY A 50 16.69 15.16 -19.13
N GLU A 51 17.66 14.78 -18.30
CA GLU A 51 18.13 13.40 -18.17
C GLU A 51 17.45 12.73 -16.97
N ALA A 52 16.69 11.66 -17.19
CA ALA A 52 16.08 10.87 -16.11
C ALA A 52 17.16 10.15 -15.30
N LEU A 53 17.35 10.56 -14.04
CA LEU A 53 18.36 10.00 -13.13
C LEU A 53 17.75 9.08 -12.08
N VAL A 54 16.45 9.22 -11.82
CA VAL A 54 15.66 8.30 -11.01
C VAL A 54 14.51 7.83 -11.88
N ALA A 55 14.35 6.52 -12.03
CA ALA A 55 13.33 5.93 -12.87
C ALA A 55 12.38 5.06 -12.04
N GLY A 56 11.08 5.25 -12.23
CA GLY A 56 10.03 4.46 -11.58
C GLY A 56 10.09 4.50 -10.05
N ALA A 57 10.43 5.64 -9.46
CA ALA A 57 10.33 5.80 -8.00
C ALA A 57 8.85 5.76 -7.61
N ASP A 58 8.48 4.81 -6.77
CA ASP A 58 7.14 4.70 -6.18
C ASP A 58 7.05 5.43 -4.83
N PHE A 59 5.85 5.59 -4.30
CA PHE A 59 5.61 6.14 -2.96
C PHE A 59 6.46 5.43 -1.90
N LYS A 60 6.96 6.20 -0.93
CA LYS A 60 7.89 5.76 0.14
C LYS A 60 9.30 5.43 -0.33
N GLN A 61 9.63 5.64 -1.61
CA GLN A 61 11.00 5.45 -2.10
C GLN A 61 11.81 6.76 -2.07
N ALA A 62 13.12 6.60 -1.87
CA ALA A 62 14.09 7.67 -1.91
C ALA A 62 15.27 7.30 -2.81
N ALA A 63 15.89 8.31 -3.42
CA ALA A 63 17.11 8.15 -4.19
C ALA A 63 18.12 9.23 -3.84
N THR A 64 19.41 8.89 -3.85
CA THR A 64 20.51 9.83 -3.58
C THR A 64 21.33 10.08 -4.84
N LEU A 65 21.59 11.36 -5.10
CA LEU A 65 22.26 11.90 -6.27
C LEU A 65 23.45 12.75 -5.80
N ARG A 66 24.53 12.75 -6.57
CA ARG A 66 25.75 13.52 -6.24
C ARG A 66 26.25 14.41 -7.38
N PRO A 67 25.45 15.40 -7.84
CA PRO A 67 25.85 16.29 -8.92
C PRO A 67 27.00 17.22 -8.55
N ASN A 68 27.55 17.88 -9.57
CA ASN A 68 28.36 19.07 -9.35
C ASN A 68 27.46 20.22 -8.84
N ARG A 69 28.02 21.16 -8.08
CA ARG A 69 27.30 22.41 -7.76
C ARG A 69 26.94 23.14 -9.06
N GLY A 70 25.77 23.75 -9.12
CA GLY A 70 25.33 24.46 -10.32
C GLY A 70 23.83 24.64 -10.40
N ASN A 71 23.39 25.17 -11.54
CA ASN A 71 21.97 25.27 -11.86
C ASN A 71 21.53 24.02 -12.61
N TYR A 72 20.37 23.49 -12.24
CA TYR A 72 19.75 22.34 -12.87
C TYR A 72 18.27 22.64 -13.11
N SER A 73 17.73 22.25 -14.26
CA SER A 73 16.28 22.01 -14.33
C SER A 73 15.98 20.69 -13.62
N VAL A 74 14.85 20.61 -12.93
CA VAL A 74 14.40 19.39 -12.27
C VAL A 74 12.95 19.16 -12.66
N ASP A 75 12.69 18.05 -13.32
CA ASP A 75 11.36 17.70 -13.80
C ASP A 75 10.95 16.35 -13.23
N VAL A 76 9.67 16.20 -12.91
CA VAL A 76 9.08 14.96 -12.41
C VAL A 76 7.98 14.53 -13.36
N ASP A 77 8.11 13.32 -13.89
CA ASP A 77 7.18 12.74 -14.85
C ASP A 77 6.45 11.55 -14.23
N ALA A 78 5.12 11.63 -14.16
CA ALA A 78 4.25 10.53 -13.76
C ALA A 78 4.19 9.46 -14.85
N LEU A 79 4.31 8.20 -14.46
CA LEU A 79 4.15 7.03 -15.33
C LEU A 79 2.67 6.65 -15.41
N LEU A 80 2.06 6.73 -16.59
CA LEU A 80 0.66 6.39 -16.80
C LEU A 80 0.49 4.90 -17.19
N PRO A 81 -0.67 4.28 -16.91
CA PRO A 81 -0.93 2.88 -17.24
C PRO A 81 -0.91 2.60 -18.77
N THR A 82 -1.02 3.63 -19.60
CA THR A 82 -0.89 3.52 -21.07
C THR A 82 0.57 3.38 -21.54
N GLY A 83 1.54 3.55 -20.63
CA GLY A 83 2.96 3.65 -20.95
C GLY A 83 3.43 5.07 -21.29
N ASP A 84 2.51 6.04 -21.34
CA ASP A 84 2.84 7.46 -21.54
C ASP A 84 3.41 8.09 -20.25
N GLN A 85 4.10 9.21 -20.41
CA GLN A 85 4.62 10.02 -19.31
C GLN A 85 3.94 11.39 -19.28
N LEU A 86 3.62 11.88 -18.09
CA LEU A 86 3.05 13.21 -17.86
C LEU A 86 3.93 14.00 -16.90
N THR A 87 4.51 15.11 -17.36
CA THR A 87 5.24 16.03 -16.47
C THR A 87 4.29 16.68 -15.47
N VAL A 88 4.49 16.42 -14.18
CA VAL A 88 3.65 16.91 -13.08
C VAL A 88 4.32 18.00 -12.25
N ILE A 89 5.65 18.03 -12.22
CA ILE A 89 6.43 19.12 -11.61
C ILE A 89 7.50 19.52 -12.62
N GLU A 90 7.57 20.83 -12.93
CA GLU A 90 8.60 21.40 -13.80
C GLU A 90 9.29 22.56 -13.07
N VAL A 91 10.57 22.39 -12.75
CA VAL A 91 11.38 23.41 -12.09
C VAL A 91 12.46 23.89 -13.04
N GLY A 92 12.22 25.04 -13.68
CA GLY A 92 13.07 25.49 -14.80
C GLY A 92 14.54 25.73 -14.48
N SER A 93 14.90 26.20 -13.28
CA SER A 93 16.31 26.33 -12.87
C SER A 93 16.44 26.53 -11.36
N THR A 94 16.94 25.50 -10.67
CA THR A 94 17.31 25.54 -9.25
C THR A 94 18.82 25.47 -9.09
N ARG A 95 19.36 26.26 -8.16
CA ARG A 95 20.78 26.29 -7.86
C ARG A 95 21.12 25.44 -6.65
N PHE A 96 21.98 24.44 -6.84
CA PHE A 96 22.53 23.63 -5.75
C PHE A 96 23.96 24.07 -5.42
N GLU A 97 24.19 24.37 -4.14
CA GLU A 97 25.46 24.86 -3.61
C GLU A 97 26.38 23.73 -3.14
N ALA A 98 27.67 24.00 -3.13
CA ALA A 98 28.66 23.07 -2.59
C ALA A 98 28.57 22.97 -1.07
N ASN A 99 28.88 21.79 -0.52
CA ASN A 99 28.84 21.50 0.92
C ASN A 99 27.46 21.72 1.55
N THR A 100 26.41 21.71 0.73
CA THR A 100 25.02 21.66 1.18
C THR A 100 24.44 20.32 0.74
N ARG A 101 23.73 19.67 1.64
CA ARG A 101 22.90 18.50 1.39
C ARG A 101 21.46 18.98 1.23
N TYR A 102 20.77 18.45 0.23
CA TYR A 102 19.38 18.80 -0.08
C TYR A 102 18.50 17.56 0.07
N ASP A 103 17.45 17.65 0.86
CA ASP A 103 16.33 16.71 0.82
C ASP A 103 15.20 17.39 0.03
N ILE A 104 14.86 16.87 -1.15
CA ILE A 104 13.78 17.36 -2.02
C ILE A 104 12.67 16.34 -1.96
N ILE A 105 11.54 16.70 -1.37
CA ILE A 105 10.49 15.76 -1.03
C ILE A 105 9.18 16.21 -1.68
N ALA A 106 8.62 15.39 -2.55
CA ALA A 106 7.31 15.67 -3.13
C ALA A 106 6.21 15.24 -2.13
N THR A 107 5.27 16.14 -1.82
CA THR A 107 4.10 15.90 -0.95
C THR A 107 2.87 16.65 -1.49
N GLY A 108 1.70 16.43 -0.90
CA GLY A 108 0.39 16.84 -1.43
C GLY A 108 -0.36 15.66 -2.05
N THR A 109 -1.35 15.95 -2.88
CA THR A 109 -2.18 14.94 -3.57
C THR A 109 -2.33 15.28 -5.06
N VAL A 110 -2.33 14.26 -5.91
CA VAL A 110 -2.69 14.41 -7.33
C VAL A 110 -4.17 14.80 -7.44
N GLY A 111 -5.05 14.13 -6.71
CA GLY A 111 -6.49 14.37 -6.73
C GLY A 111 -6.89 15.79 -6.30
N GLY A 112 -6.14 16.38 -5.37
CA GLY A 112 -6.29 17.78 -4.94
C GLY A 112 -5.57 18.81 -5.81
N SER A 113 -4.75 18.36 -6.77
CA SER A 113 -3.90 19.22 -7.61
C SER A 113 -3.00 20.18 -6.80
N ASP A 114 -2.48 19.69 -5.67
CA ASP A 114 -1.75 20.50 -4.69
C ASP A 114 -0.30 20.02 -4.46
N ILE A 115 0.23 19.17 -5.34
CA ILE A 115 1.59 18.63 -5.20
C ILE A 115 2.62 19.75 -5.21
N GLU A 116 3.44 19.80 -4.17
CA GLU A 116 4.54 20.74 -4.02
C GLU A 116 5.79 20.08 -3.42
N PRO A 117 7.00 20.54 -3.78
CA PRO A 117 8.23 20.08 -3.15
C PRO A 117 8.48 20.78 -1.81
N VAL A 118 8.74 20.00 -0.76
CA VAL A 118 9.39 20.47 0.48
C VAL A 118 10.89 20.28 0.32
N VAL A 119 11.65 21.37 0.46
CA VAL A 119 13.11 21.36 0.32
C VAL A 119 13.77 21.65 1.66
N LEU A 120 14.48 20.67 2.20
CA LEU A 120 15.29 20.81 3.40
C LEU A 120 16.76 20.93 3.02
N THR A 121 17.47 21.82 3.71
CA THR A 121 18.90 22.02 3.49
C THR A 121 19.68 21.74 4.76
N ASP A 122 20.84 21.13 4.59
CA ASP A 122 21.66 20.68 5.69
C ASP A 122 23.16 20.79 5.36
N ASP A 123 23.98 21.21 6.32
CA ASP A 123 25.45 21.27 6.19
C ASP A 123 26.16 20.03 6.76
N GLY A 124 25.40 19.10 7.34
CA GLY A 124 25.88 17.84 7.92
C GLY A 124 26.72 18.02 9.19
N GLN A 125 26.80 19.24 9.75
CA GLN A 125 27.50 19.46 11.01
C GLN A 125 26.75 18.77 12.16
N ARG A 126 27.53 18.19 13.07
CA ARG A 126 27.03 17.61 14.31
C ARG A 126 27.88 18.00 15.51
N ASP A 127 27.24 18.19 16.65
CA ASP A 127 27.88 18.56 17.91
C ASP A 127 28.51 17.34 18.58
N ASP A 128 27.83 16.19 18.59
CA ASP A 128 28.36 14.91 19.09
C ASP A 128 28.45 13.86 17.96
N PRO A 129 29.62 13.26 17.69
CA PRO A 129 29.73 12.17 16.71
C PRO A 129 28.88 10.93 17.05
N ASN A 130 28.47 10.74 18.30
CA ASN A 130 27.67 9.61 18.76
C ASN A 130 26.17 9.93 18.85
N SER A 131 25.74 11.16 18.58
CA SER A 131 24.31 11.48 18.54
C SER A 131 23.63 10.90 17.29
N ALA A 132 22.35 10.60 17.42
CA ALA A 132 21.44 10.39 16.32
C ALA A 132 20.93 11.76 15.84
N ARG A 133 21.16 12.06 14.57
CA ARG A 133 20.79 13.35 13.97
C ARG A 133 19.53 13.21 13.14
N LEU A 134 18.50 13.99 13.44
CA LEU A 134 17.16 13.83 12.89
C LEU A 134 16.70 15.12 12.19
N ARG A 135 16.24 14.99 10.95
CA ARG A 135 15.37 15.97 10.30
C ARG A 135 13.96 15.38 10.29
N VAL A 136 12.97 16.15 10.70
CA VAL A 136 11.59 15.69 10.79
C VAL A 136 10.71 16.55 9.89
N ALA A 137 9.81 15.95 9.13
CA ALA A 137 8.88 16.67 8.25
C ALA A 137 7.47 16.07 8.29
N HIS A 138 6.46 16.92 8.17
CA HIS A 138 5.05 16.48 8.13
C HIS A 138 4.57 16.58 6.69
N LEU A 139 4.33 15.43 6.09
CA LEU A 139 4.10 15.25 4.66
C LEU A 139 2.83 14.44 4.39
N SER A 140 1.88 14.43 5.33
CA SER A 140 0.63 13.67 5.24
C SER A 140 -0.56 14.60 5.01
N PRO A 141 -1.08 14.69 3.78
CA PRO A 141 -2.36 15.32 3.50
C PRO A 141 -3.52 14.70 4.28
N ALA A 142 -3.49 13.39 4.55
CA ALA A 142 -4.53 12.71 5.31
C ALA A 142 -4.65 13.30 6.72
N ALA A 143 -3.54 13.47 7.45
CA ALA A 143 -3.57 14.10 8.76
C ALA A 143 -3.89 15.61 8.70
N ASP A 144 -3.41 16.34 7.69
CA ASP A 144 -3.74 17.77 7.48
C ASP A 144 -5.24 17.99 7.30
N SER A 145 -5.92 17.07 6.62
CA SER A 145 -7.37 17.12 6.43
C SER A 145 -8.18 16.96 7.73
N LEU A 146 -7.57 16.35 8.76
CA LEU A 146 -8.19 16.12 10.06
C LEU A 146 -7.89 17.25 11.04
N VAL A 147 -6.64 17.73 11.07
CA VAL A 147 -6.17 18.74 12.03
C VAL A 147 -5.12 19.66 11.39
N PRO A 148 -5.12 20.97 11.71
CA PRO A 148 -4.21 21.94 11.09
C PRO A 148 -2.74 21.80 11.53
N ALA A 149 -2.48 21.18 12.68
CA ALA A 149 -1.16 20.98 13.23
C ALA A 149 -1.14 19.77 14.17
N VAL A 150 0.03 19.15 14.28
CA VAL A 150 0.28 18.02 15.16
C VAL A 150 1.31 18.37 16.23
N SER A 151 1.23 17.67 17.37
CA SER A 151 2.20 17.71 18.45
C SER A 151 2.95 16.39 18.52
N VAL A 152 4.28 16.44 18.52
CA VAL A 152 5.15 15.27 18.54
C VAL A 152 5.85 15.16 19.89
N TYR A 153 5.79 13.97 20.47
CA TYR A 153 6.38 13.62 21.75
C TYR A 153 7.45 12.58 21.51
N VAL A 154 8.65 12.83 22.05
CA VAL A 154 9.78 11.89 22.00
C VAL A 154 10.18 11.57 23.43
N THR A 155 9.97 10.34 23.85
CA THR A 155 10.22 9.90 25.23
C THR A 155 11.06 8.62 25.28
N ALA A 156 11.51 8.24 26.47
CA ALA A 156 11.94 6.87 26.69
C ALA A 156 10.75 5.90 26.48
N ASP A 157 11.07 4.66 26.09
CA ASP A 157 10.08 3.60 25.90
C ASP A 157 9.24 3.37 27.18
N GLY A 158 7.91 3.34 27.01
CA GLY A 158 6.94 3.11 28.09
C GLY A 158 6.78 4.27 29.08
N ALA A 159 7.41 5.42 28.85
CA ALA A 159 7.23 6.59 29.71
C ALA A 159 5.85 7.24 29.48
N ASP A 160 5.27 7.82 30.53
CA ASP A 160 4.03 8.60 30.43
C ASP A 160 4.17 9.75 29.43
N LEU A 161 3.07 10.09 28.75
CA LEU A 161 3.04 11.23 27.84
C LEU A 161 3.26 12.53 28.65
N PRO A 162 4.30 13.33 28.38
CA PRO A 162 4.55 14.54 29.13
C PRO A 162 3.51 15.62 28.80
N ALA A 163 3.41 16.64 29.67
CA ALA A 163 2.43 17.71 29.50
C ALA A 163 2.71 18.61 28.29
N GLU A 164 3.96 18.74 27.89
CA GLU A 164 4.40 19.57 26.76
C GLU A 164 5.02 18.67 25.69
N PRO A 165 4.70 18.88 24.40
CA PRO A 165 5.33 18.16 23.31
C PRO A 165 6.80 18.54 23.14
N ALA A 166 7.55 17.69 22.45
CA ALA A 166 8.92 18.03 22.04
C ALA A 166 8.90 19.18 21.01
N PHE A 167 7.95 19.14 20.07
CA PHE A 167 7.68 20.18 19.09
C PHE A 167 6.28 20.00 18.47
N SER A 168 5.74 21.07 17.87
CA SER A 168 4.49 21.05 17.08
C SER A 168 4.73 21.76 15.76
N PHE A 169 4.05 21.30 14.69
CA PHE A 169 4.21 21.83 13.34
C PHE A 169 3.04 21.43 12.44
N ALA A 170 2.81 22.22 11.39
CA ALA A 170 1.73 21.99 10.43
C ALA A 170 2.20 21.12 9.25
N PHE A 171 1.28 20.78 8.36
CA PHE A 171 1.62 20.14 7.09
C PHE A 171 2.62 20.99 6.29
N ARG A 172 3.61 20.31 5.68
CA ARG A 172 4.77 20.87 4.94
C ARG A 172 5.81 21.59 5.79
N ASP A 173 5.61 21.71 7.10
CA ASP A 173 6.64 22.19 8.01
C ASP A 173 7.67 21.09 8.32
N SER A 174 8.83 21.53 8.80
CA SER A 174 9.91 20.64 9.23
C SER A 174 10.61 21.16 10.48
N VAL A 175 11.21 20.24 11.23
CA VAL A 175 11.99 20.51 12.44
C VAL A 175 13.34 19.82 12.34
N GLY A 176 14.39 20.53 12.75
CA GLY A 176 15.74 20.01 12.88
C GLY A 176 16.80 20.83 12.12
N PRO A 177 18.03 20.30 12.02
CA PRO A 177 18.47 19.02 12.56
C PRO A 177 18.39 18.98 14.10
N LEU A 178 17.79 17.94 14.65
CA LEU A 178 17.79 17.62 16.08
C LEU A 178 18.92 16.63 16.36
N GLU A 179 19.60 16.77 17.49
CA GLU A 179 20.55 15.77 17.98
C GLU A 179 20.03 15.13 19.26
N LEU A 180 19.81 13.82 19.21
CA LEU A 180 19.43 13.02 20.36
C LEU A 180 20.55 12.05 20.69
N ASP A 181 20.71 11.74 21.98
CA ASP A 181 21.61 10.66 22.39
C ASP A 181 21.18 9.34 21.74
N ALA A 182 22.14 8.47 21.44
CA ALA A 182 21.82 7.13 20.97
C ALA A 182 21.05 6.35 22.04
N GLY A 183 19.95 5.70 21.66
CA GLY A 183 19.09 5.00 22.61
C GLY A 183 17.79 4.51 22.01
N THR A 184 16.93 3.98 22.86
CA THR A 184 15.58 3.53 22.50
C THR A 184 14.58 4.57 22.93
N TYR A 185 13.76 5.02 21.98
CA TYR A 185 12.76 6.06 22.15
C TYR A 185 11.38 5.54 21.78
N GLN A 186 10.36 6.27 22.21
CA GLN A 186 8.98 6.10 21.75
C GLN A 186 8.50 7.44 21.21
N ILE A 187 8.02 7.43 19.97
CA ILE A 187 7.53 8.61 19.26
C ILE A 187 6.01 8.54 19.23
N ARG A 188 5.36 9.55 19.80
CA ARG A 188 3.89 9.66 19.84
C ARG A 188 3.43 10.96 19.21
N VAL A 189 2.33 10.91 18.49
CA VAL A 189 1.74 12.08 17.81
C VAL A 189 0.32 12.29 18.32
N THR A 190 -0.02 13.54 18.62
CA THR A 190 -1.38 13.98 18.94
C THR A 190 -1.77 15.15 18.03
N ALA A 191 -3.08 15.43 17.94
CA ALA A 191 -3.52 16.72 17.44
C ALA A 191 -3.03 17.85 18.37
N GLU A 192 -2.66 19.01 17.81
CA GLU A 192 -2.21 20.13 18.64
C GLU A 192 -3.28 20.53 19.68
N GLY A 193 -2.88 20.62 20.94
CA GLY A 193 -3.77 20.91 22.07
C GLY A 193 -4.61 19.73 22.57
N SER A 194 -4.43 18.53 22.00
CA SER A 194 -5.03 17.28 22.48
C SER A 194 -3.98 16.38 23.15
N THR A 195 -4.46 15.54 24.07
CA THR A 195 -3.69 14.44 24.68
C THR A 195 -4.00 13.08 24.05
N ASP A 196 -4.95 13.04 23.12
CA ASP A 196 -5.33 11.79 22.45
C ASP A 196 -4.25 11.42 21.43
N VAL A 197 -3.59 10.29 21.69
CA VAL A 197 -2.53 9.75 20.82
C VAL A 197 -3.18 9.11 19.61
N VAL A 198 -2.80 9.59 18.42
CA VAL A 198 -3.30 9.10 17.12
C VAL A 198 -2.24 8.31 16.36
N TYR A 199 -0.99 8.33 16.85
CA TYR A 199 0.10 7.49 16.38
C TYR A 199 1.07 7.24 17.53
N ASP A 200 1.50 5.99 17.70
CA ASP A 200 2.53 5.53 18.63
C ASP A 200 3.46 4.55 17.92
N SER A 201 4.74 4.92 17.77
CA SER A 201 5.73 4.06 17.12
C SER A 201 6.06 2.78 17.89
N GLY A 202 5.69 2.69 19.16
CA GLY A 202 6.33 1.78 20.11
C GLY A 202 7.81 2.09 20.27
N ALA A 203 8.58 1.12 20.73
CA ALA A 203 10.02 1.25 20.95
C ALA A 203 10.79 1.30 19.63
N VAL A 204 11.49 2.41 19.38
CA VAL A 204 12.34 2.64 18.20
C VAL A 204 13.78 2.88 18.64
N GLU A 205 14.71 2.12 18.07
CA GLU A 205 16.14 2.35 18.29
C GLU A 205 16.65 3.49 17.39
N LEU A 206 17.38 4.43 18.00
CA LEU A 206 18.14 5.47 17.31
C LEU A 206 19.64 5.17 17.50
N PRO A 207 20.29 4.57 16.48
CA PRO A 207 21.70 4.18 16.57
C PRO A 207 22.62 5.40 16.65
N ALA A 208 23.74 5.24 17.36
CA ALA A 208 24.78 6.25 17.43
C ALA A 208 25.32 6.59 16.04
N GLY A 209 25.46 7.89 15.75
CA GLY A 209 26.01 8.36 14.48
C GLY A 209 25.01 8.40 13.32
N SER A 210 23.75 8.02 13.53
CA SER A 210 22.74 8.06 12.46
C SER A 210 22.49 9.49 11.96
N ASP A 211 22.03 9.61 10.71
CA ASP A 211 21.64 10.87 10.07
C ASP A 211 20.35 10.61 9.29
N LEU A 212 19.22 10.76 9.97
CA LEU A 212 17.91 10.30 9.52
C LEU A 212 17.06 11.49 9.08
N LEU A 213 16.31 11.29 8.00
CA LEU A 213 15.10 12.06 7.73
C LEU A 213 13.91 11.18 8.14
N ILE A 214 13.05 11.70 8.99
CA ILE A 214 11.82 11.06 9.45
C ILE A 214 10.66 11.89 8.92
N ALA A 215 9.85 11.30 8.04
CA ALA A 215 8.71 11.94 7.43
C ALA A 215 7.42 11.29 7.93
N ALA A 216 6.49 12.08 8.47
CA ALA A 216 5.11 11.62 8.67
C ALA A 216 4.39 11.66 7.32
N ILE A 217 4.05 10.50 6.77
CA ILE A 217 3.37 10.31 5.48
C ILE A 217 2.00 9.69 5.70
N ASP A 218 1.13 9.71 4.69
CA ASP A 218 -0.18 9.05 4.79
C ASP A 218 -0.03 7.56 5.09
N ASN A 219 -0.82 7.08 6.06
CA ASN A 219 -0.98 5.66 6.27
C ASN A 219 -1.76 5.03 5.10
N THR A 220 -1.21 3.98 4.49
CA THR A 220 -1.83 3.25 3.38
C THR A 220 -2.07 1.78 3.70
N VAL A 221 -1.84 1.36 4.94
CA VAL A 221 -2.07 -0.01 5.42
C VAL A 221 -3.29 -0.06 6.33
N TYR A 222 -3.56 -1.19 6.99
CA TYR A 222 -4.65 -1.28 7.97
C TYR A 222 -4.45 -0.27 9.14
N GLY A 223 -5.48 -0.10 9.97
CA GLY A 223 -5.44 0.72 11.18
C GLY A 223 -5.93 2.15 11.01
N GLU A 224 -6.24 2.77 12.15
CA GLU A 224 -6.89 4.08 12.22
C GLU A 224 -5.91 5.26 12.24
N SER A 225 -4.61 4.98 12.38
CA SER A 225 -3.62 6.06 12.42
C SER A 225 -3.60 6.80 11.07
N PRO A 226 -3.70 8.14 11.05
CA PRO A 226 -3.70 8.90 9.81
C PRO A 226 -2.30 8.96 9.18
N VAL A 227 -1.25 8.66 9.95
CA VAL A 227 0.14 8.73 9.51
C VAL A 227 0.89 7.44 9.77
N SER A 228 1.94 7.22 8.99
CA SER A 228 3.07 6.38 9.36
C SER A 228 4.36 7.18 9.27
N LEU A 229 5.43 6.70 9.90
CA LEU A 229 6.73 7.36 9.85
C LEU A 229 7.64 6.68 8.82
N LEU A 230 7.94 7.39 7.74
CA LEU A 230 8.97 7.00 6.79
C LEU A 230 10.34 7.46 7.28
N VAL A 231 11.19 6.50 7.65
CA VAL A 231 12.58 6.73 8.06
C VAL A 231 13.49 6.53 6.87
N ILE A 232 14.37 7.51 6.62
CA ILE A 232 15.21 7.56 5.44
C ILE A 232 16.67 7.77 5.86
N ASN A 233 17.52 6.80 5.55
CA ASN A 233 18.95 6.81 5.82
C ASN A 233 19.74 6.64 4.51
N GLY A 234 20.31 7.73 3.99
CA GLY A 234 20.80 7.73 2.61
C GLY A 234 19.64 7.46 1.64
N SER A 235 19.75 6.41 0.81
CA SER A 235 18.68 5.94 -0.10
C SER A 235 17.83 4.82 0.49
N GLU A 236 18.17 4.28 1.66
CA GLU A 236 17.40 3.22 2.31
C GLU A 236 16.18 3.84 2.99
N THR A 237 15.01 3.23 2.80
CA THR A 237 13.76 3.64 3.44
C THR A 237 13.18 2.49 4.25
N SER A 238 12.57 2.83 5.37
CA SER A 238 11.80 1.92 6.21
C SER A 238 10.60 2.63 6.79
N GLU A 239 9.47 1.94 6.89
CA GLU A 239 8.25 2.48 7.47
C GLU A 239 8.07 1.98 8.90
N ILE A 240 7.70 2.89 9.81
CA ILE A 240 7.28 2.57 11.17
C ILE A 240 5.79 2.88 11.28
N LEU A 241 5.00 1.82 11.43
CA LEU A 241 3.56 1.90 11.63
C LEU A 241 3.24 2.24 13.09
N ASP A 242 1.98 2.62 13.34
CA ASP A 242 1.47 2.65 14.71
C ASP A 242 1.51 1.23 15.30
N LYS A 243 1.99 1.10 16.54
CA LYS A 243 2.20 -0.20 17.20
C LYS A 243 0.91 -0.99 17.43
N ASP A 244 -0.23 -0.30 17.50
CA ASP A 244 -1.57 -0.86 17.70
C ASP A 244 -2.37 -0.88 16.39
N THR A 245 -1.70 -0.80 15.23
CA THR A 245 -2.33 -0.85 13.91
C THR A 245 -3.15 -2.13 13.73
N GLY A 246 -2.65 -3.30 14.17
CA GLY A 246 -3.32 -4.59 14.02
C GLY A 246 -3.28 -5.11 12.58
N ALA A 247 -4.23 -5.99 12.23
CA ALA A 247 -4.42 -6.50 10.87
C ALA A 247 -5.91 -6.55 10.51
N GLY A 248 -6.23 -6.40 9.23
CA GLY A 248 -7.58 -6.49 8.70
C GLY A 248 -7.74 -7.66 7.75
N ILE A 249 -8.77 -8.49 7.95
CA ILE A 249 -9.12 -9.58 7.04
C ILE A 249 -10.52 -9.43 6.44
N ARG A 250 -10.68 -9.95 5.22
CA ARG A 250 -11.96 -10.12 4.54
C ARG A 250 -12.02 -11.54 4.00
N ALA A 251 -13.13 -12.23 4.23
CA ALA A 251 -13.38 -13.57 3.73
C ALA A 251 -14.27 -13.56 2.47
N VAL A 252 -14.03 -14.52 1.59
CA VAL A 252 -14.85 -14.79 0.40
C VAL A 252 -15.22 -16.26 0.39
N HIS A 253 -16.51 -16.56 0.31
CA HIS A 253 -16.96 -17.93 0.12
C HIS A 253 -16.89 -18.30 -1.37
N ASN A 254 -15.92 -19.13 -1.75
CA ASN A 254 -15.67 -19.48 -3.16
C ASN A 254 -15.78 -20.99 -3.51
N SER A 255 -16.24 -21.83 -2.58
CA SER A 255 -16.51 -23.27 -2.83
C SER A 255 -17.94 -23.48 -3.31
N SER A 256 -18.17 -23.85 -4.57
CA SER A 256 -19.51 -23.96 -5.16
C SER A 256 -20.35 -25.13 -4.61
N ASP A 257 -19.70 -26.15 -4.05
CA ASP A 257 -20.33 -27.36 -3.50
C ASP A 257 -20.48 -27.35 -1.97
N ALA A 258 -20.00 -26.30 -1.29
CA ALA A 258 -20.23 -26.11 0.13
C ALA A 258 -21.62 -25.46 0.36
N PRO A 259 -22.32 -25.83 1.44
CA PRO A 259 -23.52 -25.09 1.87
C PRO A 259 -23.12 -23.74 2.45
N ASP A 260 -24.10 -22.90 2.79
CA ASP A 260 -23.87 -21.67 3.56
C ASP A 260 -23.02 -21.97 4.80
N VAL A 261 -22.05 -21.11 5.12
CA VAL A 261 -21.05 -21.35 6.17
C VAL A 261 -21.11 -20.36 7.32
N ASP A 262 -20.73 -20.84 8.50
CA ASP A 262 -20.41 -20.00 9.66
C ASP A 262 -18.88 -19.88 9.79
N ILE A 263 -18.39 -18.67 10.10
CA ILE A 263 -16.96 -18.35 10.25
C ILE A 263 -16.67 -18.01 11.71
N TYR A 264 -15.65 -18.63 12.28
CA TYR A 264 -15.19 -18.44 13.66
C TYR A 264 -13.76 -17.93 13.66
N LEU A 265 -13.48 -16.93 14.50
CA LEU A 265 -12.17 -16.32 14.64
C LEU A 265 -11.70 -16.49 16.08
N ASN A 266 -10.58 -17.20 16.28
CA ASN A 266 -9.99 -17.49 17.59
C ASN A 266 -10.97 -18.15 18.59
N GLU A 267 -12.06 -18.73 18.10
CA GLU A 267 -13.08 -19.45 18.89
C GLU A 267 -13.32 -20.85 18.32
N ASP A 268 -13.71 -21.78 19.19
CA ASP A 268 -14.18 -23.09 18.77
C ASP A 268 -15.58 -22.98 18.14
N PRO A 269 -15.98 -23.89 17.23
CA PRO A 269 -17.29 -23.82 16.57
C PRO A 269 -18.52 -23.97 17.49
N ASP A 270 -18.34 -24.21 18.79
CA ASP A 270 -19.41 -24.16 19.80
C ASP A 270 -19.59 -22.76 20.45
N GLY A 271 -18.72 -21.80 20.09
CA GLY A 271 -18.72 -20.41 20.49
C GLY A 271 -19.58 -19.50 19.61
N SER A 272 -19.23 -18.21 19.59
CA SER A 272 -19.89 -17.20 18.77
C SER A 272 -19.22 -17.11 17.40
N ALA A 273 -19.97 -17.40 16.34
CA ALA A 273 -19.49 -17.14 14.99
C ALA A 273 -19.25 -15.64 14.78
N ALA A 274 -18.14 -15.29 14.13
CA ALA A 274 -17.84 -13.94 13.66
C ALA A 274 -18.78 -13.55 12.50
N ALA A 275 -19.19 -14.53 11.69
CA ALA A 275 -20.20 -14.39 10.66
C ALA A 275 -20.99 -15.69 10.49
N THR A 276 -22.27 -15.58 10.13
CA THR A 276 -23.16 -16.74 10.01
C THR A 276 -23.91 -16.74 8.69
N GLY A 277 -24.14 -17.93 8.12
CA GLY A 277 -24.93 -18.10 6.90
C GLY A 277 -24.34 -17.39 5.68
N VAL A 278 -23.01 -17.32 5.59
CA VAL A 278 -22.33 -16.72 4.43
C VAL A 278 -22.58 -17.64 3.24
N ALA A 279 -23.25 -17.13 2.19
CA ALA A 279 -23.59 -17.93 1.03
C ALA A 279 -22.45 -17.98 0.00
N PHE A 280 -22.49 -18.96 -0.92
CA PHE A 280 -21.54 -19.01 -2.03
C PHE A 280 -21.55 -17.72 -2.86
N GLY A 281 -20.37 -17.15 -3.08
CA GLY A 281 -20.16 -15.90 -3.79
C GLY A 281 -20.25 -14.65 -2.92
N GLU A 282 -20.63 -14.76 -1.64
CA GLU A 282 -20.67 -13.64 -0.71
C GLU A 282 -19.31 -13.36 -0.06
N THR A 283 -19.17 -12.13 0.42
CA THR A 283 -17.99 -11.64 1.12
C THR A 283 -18.35 -11.11 2.50
N VAL A 284 -17.47 -11.33 3.46
CA VAL A 284 -17.59 -10.81 4.82
C VAL A 284 -16.29 -10.12 5.22
N PRO A 285 -16.31 -8.82 5.55
CA PRO A 285 -17.46 -7.93 5.44
C PRO A 285 -17.78 -7.64 3.97
N THR A 286 -19.06 -7.38 3.66
CA THR A 286 -19.51 -7.10 2.29
C THR A 286 -18.85 -5.85 1.71
N PHE A 287 -18.65 -4.84 2.56
CA PHE A 287 -17.90 -3.63 2.26
C PHE A 287 -16.63 -3.67 3.10
N ALA A 288 -15.47 -3.67 2.46
CA ALA A 288 -14.19 -3.66 3.14
C ALA A 288 -13.29 -2.58 2.52
N ARG A 289 -13.65 -1.31 2.72
CA ARG A 289 -12.78 -0.17 2.39
C ARG A 289 -12.15 0.37 3.67
N LEU A 290 -10.85 0.69 3.62
CA LEU A 290 -10.11 1.56 4.55
C LEU A 290 -10.67 1.56 6.00
N GLY A 291 -10.60 0.42 6.69
CA GLY A 291 -11.05 0.26 8.08
C GLY A 291 -12.25 -0.69 8.27
N GLU A 292 -13.01 -0.98 7.21
CA GLU A 292 -14.18 -1.88 7.32
C GLU A 292 -13.82 -3.37 7.32
N TYR A 293 -12.54 -3.74 7.25
CA TYR A 293 -12.08 -5.13 7.41
C TYR A 293 -12.38 -5.65 8.82
N VAL A 294 -12.45 -6.97 8.99
CA VAL A 294 -12.48 -7.56 10.33
C VAL A 294 -11.10 -7.39 10.96
N GLY A 295 -11.03 -6.55 11.99
CA GLY A 295 -9.81 -6.29 12.73
C GLY A 295 -9.40 -7.48 13.60
N LEU A 296 -8.12 -7.84 13.53
CA LEU A 296 -7.48 -8.87 14.31
C LEU A 296 -6.15 -8.37 14.88
N GLU A 297 -5.73 -9.01 15.98
CA GLU A 297 -4.43 -8.75 16.58
C GLU A 297 -3.30 -9.31 15.72
N THR A 298 -2.11 -8.75 15.86
CA THR A 298 -0.92 -9.29 15.21
C THR A 298 -0.51 -10.65 15.79
N GLY A 299 0.12 -11.49 14.97
CA GLY A 299 0.49 -12.86 15.32
C GLY A 299 -0.48 -13.92 14.77
N ASP A 300 -0.43 -15.11 15.35
CA ASP A 300 -1.22 -16.26 14.90
C ASP A 300 -2.69 -16.09 15.30
N ASN A 301 -3.58 -16.10 14.31
CA ASN A 301 -5.02 -16.03 14.46
C ASN A 301 -5.67 -17.24 13.80
N ARG A 302 -6.43 -18.01 14.55
CA ARG A 302 -7.14 -19.19 14.04
C ARG A 302 -8.43 -18.78 13.33
N VAL A 303 -8.64 -19.32 12.13
CA VAL A 303 -9.88 -19.19 11.37
C VAL A 303 -10.47 -20.58 11.13
N ALA A 304 -11.68 -20.80 11.64
CA ALA A 304 -12.42 -22.03 11.41
C ALA A 304 -13.72 -21.75 10.66
N VAL A 305 -14.09 -22.64 9.75
CA VAL A 305 -15.31 -22.54 8.94
C VAL A 305 -16.11 -23.83 9.09
N THR A 306 -17.40 -23.72 9.39
CA THR A 306 -18.33 -24.86 9.44
C THR A 306 -19.47 -24.67 8.45
N ALA A 307 -20.17 -25.75 8.09
CA ALA A 307 -21.50 -25.59 7.51
C ALA A 307 -22.43 -24.94 8.55
N THR A 308 -23.35 -24.08 8.09
CA THR A 308 -24.22 -23.30 8.98
C THR A 308 -24.97 -24.19 9.96
N GLY A 309 -24.84 -23.89 11.26
CA GLY A 309 -25.48 -24.63 12.35
C GLY A 309 -24.83 -25.98 12.69
N GLU A 310 -23.72 -26.34 12.04
CA GLU A 310 -22.91 -27.52 12.36
C GLU A 310 -21.68 -27.13 13.20
N LEU A 311 -21.15 -28.11 13.95
CA LEU A 311 -20.00 -27.90 14.85
C LEU A 311 -18.68 -28.46 14.32
N THR A 312 -18.72 -29.16 13.17
CA THR A 312 -17.51 -29.75 12.58
C THR A 312 -16.93 -28.79 11.55
N ALA A 313 -15.70 -28.36 11.79
CA ALA A 313 -14.96 -27.52 10.85
C ALA A 313 -14.69 -28.28 9.54
N VAL A 314 -15.03 -27.64 8.43
CA VAL A 314 -14.64 -28.06 7.06
C VAL A 314 -13.31 -27.43 6.65
N LEU A 315 -12.93 -26.33 7.31
CA LEU A 315 -11.65 -25.62 7.18
C LEU A 315 -11.24 -25.14 8.57
N ASP A 316 -9.97 -25.29 8.93
CA ASP A 316 -9.42 -24.91 10.23
C ASP A 316 -7.94 -24.57 10.06
N GLU A 317 -7.63 -23.28 9.99
CA GLU A 317 -6.31 -22.78 9.60
C GLU A 317 -5.81 -21.71 10.58
N ASP A 318 -4.49 -21.66 10.79
CA ASP A 318 -3.84 -20.60 11.55
C ASP A 318 -3.24 -19.57 10.56
N LEU A 319 -3.62 -18.31 10.72
CA LEU A 319 -3.13 -17.19 9.93
C LEU A 319 -2.11 -16.37 10.73
N ALA A 320 -0.87 -16.34 10.25
CA ALA A 320 0.14 -15.42 10.79
C ALA A 320 -0.08 -14.01 10.21
N LEU A 321 -0.48 -13.06 11.05
CA LEU A 321 -0.78 -11.68 10.64
C LEU A 321 0.30 -10.71 11.12
N ASP A 322 0.90 -9.97 10.19
CA ASP A 322 1.82 -8.88 10.50
C ASP A 322 1.07 -7.57 10.76
N ASN A 323 1.69 -6.66 11.52
CA ASN A 323 1.14 -5.33 11.77
C ASN A 323 0.95 -4.55 10.45
N GLY A 324 -0.25 -4.03 10.22
CA GLY A 324 -0.65 -3.35 8.98
C GLY A 324 -1.22 -4.27 7.90
N SER A 325 -1.25 -5.59 8.10
CA SER A 325 -1.73 -6.52 7.07
C SER A 325 -3.18 -6.23 6.68
N LEU A 326 -3.45 -6.24 5.38
CA LEU A 326 -4.78 -6.29 4.80
C LEU A 326 -4.85 -7.56 3.95
N LEU A 327 -5.78 -8.48 4.24
CA LEU A 327 -5.90 -9.74 3.51
C LEU A 327 -7.32 -9.98 3.01
N THR A 328 -7.43 -10.42 1.76
CA THR A 328 -8.62 -11.13 1.26
C THR A 328 -8.34 -12.63 1.25
N ILE A 329 -9.17 -13.41 1.95
CA ILE A 329 -9.04 -14.85 2.13
C ILE A 329 -10.19 -15.55 1.42
N LEU A 330 -9.89 -16.40 0.45
CA LEU A 330 -10.88 -17.19 -0.27
C LEU A 330 -10.94 -18.58 0.34
N ALA A 331 -12.12 -19.00 0.78
CA ALA A 331 -12.41 -20.42 1.00
C ALA A 331 -12.76 -21.03 -0.36
N ALA A 332 -11.77 -21.62 -1.04
CA ALA A 332 -11.87 -22.13 -2.41
C ALA A 332 -11.57 -23.64 -2.47
N GLY A 333 -11.91 -24.28 -3.58
CA GLY A 333 -11.77 -25.72 -3.76
C GLY A 333 -13.13 -26.43 -3.70
N SER A 334 -13.12 -27.70 -3.25
CA SER A 334 -14.34 -28.52 -3.18
C SER A 334 -14.38 -29.31 -1.87
N VAL A 335 -15.51 -29.20 -1.17
CA VAL A 335 -15.79 -30.00 0.03
C VAL A 335 -15.93 -31.47 -0.33
N GLY A 336 -16.65 -31.78 -1.41
CA GLY A 336 -16.90 -33.15 -1.86
C GLY A 336 -15.63 -33.87 -2.33
N ALA A 337 -14.68 -33.14 -2.92
CA ALA A 337 -13.39 -33.68 -3.35
C ALA A 337 -12.33 -33.69 -2.22
N GLY A 338 -12.60 -33.03 -1.09
CA GLY A 338 -11.64 -32.89 0.01
C GLY A 338 -10.44 -32.00 -0.34
N THR A 339 -10.67 -30.99 -1.20
CA THR A 339 -9.65 -30.04 -1.66
C THR A 339 -9.96 -28.61 -1.24
N LEU A 340 -10.85 -28.42 -0.25
CA LEU A 340 -11.14 -27.10 0.29
C LEU A 340 -9.89 -26.55 0.97
N GLU A 341 -9.53 -25.30 0.67
CA GLU A 341 -8.37 -24.61 1.22
C GLU A 341 -8.64 -23.11 1.43
N ALA A 342 -7.81 -22.47 2.27
CA ALA A 342 -7.80 -21.04 2.49
C ALA A 342 -6.71 -20.38 1.63
N LEU A 343 -7.11 -19.63 0.61
CA LEU A 343 -6.17 -18.86 -0.21
C LEU A 343 -6.14 -17.40 0.26
N ALA A 344 -5.05 -17.00 0.91
CA ALA A 344 -4.87 -15.65 1.43
C ALA A 344 -4.07 -14.77 0.47
N PHE A 345 -4.62 -13.60 0.13
CA PHE A 345 -4.00 -12.62 -0.76
C PHE A 345 -3.84 -11.28 -0.05
N ALA A 346 -2.66 -10.68 -0.14
CA ALA A 346 -2.43 -9.34 0.37
C ALA A 346 -3.19 -8.30 -0.47
N ASP A 347 -3.94 -7.45 0.23
CA ASP A 347 -4.66 -6.33 -0.33
C ASP A 347 -3.78 -5.07 -0.27
N ASP A 348 -3.83 -4.28 -1.34
CA ASP A 348 -3.20 -2.98 -1.43
C ASP A 348 -4.28 -1.99 -1.86
N ASN A 349 -4.82 -1.28 -0.86
CA ASN A 349 -5.91 -0.35 -1.03
C ASN A 349 -5.44 1.09 -1.32
N ARG A 350 -4.14 1.28 -1.61
CA ARG A 350 -3.63 2.58 -2.05
C ARG A 350 -4.35 3.00 -3.34
N ARG A 351 -4.94 4.19 -3.34
CA ARG A 351 -5.65 4.73 -4.51
C ARG A 351 -4.68 5.57 -5.33
N ILE A 352 -4.69 5.42 -6.65
CA ILE A 352 -3.81 6.18 -7.55
C ILE A 352 -4.67 7.06 -8.43
N ALA A 353 -4.56 8.37 -8.31
CA ALA A 353 -5.48 9.31 -8.94
C ALA A 353 -5.47 9.29 -10.48
N THR A 354 -4.43 8.71 -11.09
CA THR A 354 -4.25 8.68 -12.55
C THR A 354 -4.69 7.38 -13.21
N GLU A 355 -5.06 6.36 -12.44
CA GLU A 355 -5.43 5.03 -12.95
C GLU A 355 -6.46 4.32 -12.07
N ALA A 356 -7.16 3.35 -12.65
CA ALA A 356 -7.88 2.35 -11.87
C ALA A 356 -6.89 1.24 -11.49
N ARG A 357 -6.98 0.72 -10.26
CA ARG A 357 -6.20 -0.44 -9.83
C ARG A 357 -7.08 -1.68 -9.85
N LEU A 358 -6.81 -2.58 -10.78
CA LEU A 358 -7.57 -3.82 -10.94
C LEU A 358 -6.75 -5.03 -10.52
N ARG A 359 -7.29 -5.81 -9.58
CA ARG A 359 -6.77 -7.13 -9.20
C ARG A 359 -7.74 -8.22 -9.65
N VAL A 360 -7.19 -9.25 -10.27
CA VAL A 360 -7.91 -10.47 -10.64
C VAL A 360 -7.33 -11.64 -9.82
N ILE A 361 -8.20 -12.46 -9.25
CA ILE A 361 -7.84 -13.66 -8.50
C ILE A 361 -8.53 -14.86 -9.13
N HIS A 362 -7.78 -15.93 -9.39
CA HIS A 362 -8.35 -17.16 -9.91
C HIS A 362 -8.86 -18.08 -8.80
N GLY A 363 -10.12 -17.97 -8.43
CA GLY A 363 -10.72 -18.79 -7.38
C GLY A 363 -11.45 -20.06 -7.86
N ALA A 364 -11.59 -20.28 -9.17
CA ALA A 364 -12.34 -21.43 -9.72
C ALA A 364 -11.44 -22.67 -9.89
N VAL A 365 -11.61 -23.70 -9.07
CA VAL A 365 -10.77 -24.93 -9.13
C VAL A 365 -11.12 -25.80 -10.34
N GLU A 366 -12.31 -25.63 -10.91
CA GLU A 366 -12.85 -26.40 -12.03
C GLU A 366 -12.17 -26.09 -13.37
N ALA A 367 -11.53 -24.92 -13.47
CA ALA A 367 -10.77 -24.49 -14.64
C ALA A 367 -9.31 -24.22 -14.20
N PRO A 368 -8.40 -25.21 -14.30
CA PRO A 368 -7.05 -25.05 -13.74
C PRO A 368 -6.20 -23.95 -14.39
N LEU A 369 -6.47 -23.65 -15.67
CA LEU A 369 -5.80 -22.62 -16.46
C LEU A 369 -6.84 -21.92 -17.34
N VAL A 370 -6.80 -20.59 -17.37
CA VAL A 370 -7.67 -19.75 -18.19
C VAL A 370 -6.91 -18.55 -18.76
N ASP A 371 -7.43 -18.00 -19.85
CA ASP A 371 -6.97 -16.72 -20.36
C ASP A 371 -7.98 -15.62 -20.00
N VAL A 372 -7.49 -14.50 -19.47
CA VAL A 372 -8.33 -13.35 -19.08
C VAL A 372 -8.05 -12.18 -20.01
N PHE A 373 -9.11 -11.64 -20.61
CA PHE A 373 -9.06 -10.50 -21.50
C PHE A 373 -9.81 -9.33 -20.89
N LEU A 374 -9.21 -8.14 -20.97
CA LEU A 374 -9.85 -6.88 -20.64
C LEU A 374 -9.95 -6.04 -21.92
N VAL A 375 -11.15 -5.94 -22.49
CA VAL A 375 -11.38 -5.32 -23.80
C VAL A 375 -12.18 -4.03 -23.61
N PRO A 376 -11.78 -2.89 -24.20
CA PRO A 376 -12.59 -1.67 -24.17
C PRO A 376 -14.02 -1.97 -24.67
N ALA A 377 -15.04 -1.49 -23.96
CA ALA A 377 -16.44 -1.85 -24.25
C ALA A 377 -16.85 -1.51 -25.70
N ALA A 378 -16.32 -0.42 -26.26
CA ALA A 378 -16.56 -0.01 -27.64
C ALA A 378 -16.01 -0.99 -28.70
N GLU A 379 -15.07 -1.85 -28.32
CA GLU A 379 -14.42 -2.84 -29.19
C GLU A 379 -14.91 -4.27 -28.91
N ALA A 380 -15.67 -4.47 -27.82
CA ALA A 380 -16.11 -5.78 -27.38
C ALA A 380 -17.22 -6.36 -28.26
N GLY A 381 -16.99 -7.55 -28.81
CA GLY A 381 -17.97 -8.32 -29.56
C GLY A 381 -18.72 -9.34 -28.70
N THR A 382 -19.18 -10.41 -29.33
CA THR A 382 -19.67 -11.62 -28.64
C THR A 382 -18.54 -12.44 -28.03
N ASN A 383 -17.29 -12.20 -28.44
CA ASN A 383 -16.07 -12.80 -27.93
C ASN A 383 -14.95 -11.75 -27.88
N GLN A 384 -13.76 -12.14 -27.41
CA GLN A 384 -12.57 -11.31 -27.28
C GLN A 384 -11.93 -10.89 -28.62
N GLY A 385 -12.40 -11.43 -29.75
CA GLY A 385 -11.88 -11.11 -31.08
C GLY A 385 -10.39 -11.45 -31.22
N ASN A 386 -9.59 -10.47 -31.66
CA ASN A 386 -8.15 -10.59 -31.82
C ASN A 386 -7.38 -9.95 -30.64
N ALA A 387 -8.05 -9.66 -29.52
CA ALA A 387 -7.37 -9.15 -28.33
C ALA A 387 -6.36 -10.18 -27.84
N MET A 388 -5.23 -9.70 -27.33
CA MET A 388 -4.29 -10.55 -26.58
C MET A 388 -4.79 -10.67 -25.14
N PRO A 389 -4.56 -11.82 -24.48
CA PRO A 389 -4.91 -11.96 -23.08
C PRO A 389 -4.11 -10.96 -22.25
N ALA A 390 -4.80 -10.33 -21.30
CA ALA A 390 -4.17 -9.51 -20.27
C ALA A 390 -3.47 -10.41 -19.23
N LEU A 391 -4.04 -11.59 -18.97
CA LEU A 391 -3.44 -12.67 -18.17
C LEU A 391 -3.53 -13.95 -18.99
N ASP A 392 -2.38 -14.48 -19.41
CA ASP A 392 -2.20 -15.67 -20.25
C ASP A 392 -1.88 -16.87 -19.36
N ASP A 393 -2.49 -18.03 -19.61
CA ASP A 393 -2.33 -19.26 -18.81
C ASP A 393 -2.48 -18.98 -17.29
N PHE A 394 -3.45 -18.16 -16.90
CA PHE A 394 -3.68 -17.76 -15.51
C PHE A 394 -4.19 -18.96 -14.70
N ALA A 395 -3.47 -19.35 -13.65
CA ALA A 395 -3.73 -20.60 -12.95
C ALA A 395 -4.62 -20.42 -11.71
N TYR A 396 -5.35 -21.48 -11.34
CA TYR A 396 -6.07 -21.54 -10.06
C TYR A 396 -5.13 -21.24 -8.88
N GLY A 397 -5.57 -20.35 -8.00
CA GLY A 397 -4.79 -19.90 -6.84
C GLY A 397 -3.90 -18.68 -7.10
N ASP A 398 -3.74 -18.25 -8.36
CA ASP A 398 -2.94 -17.07 -8.67
C ASP A 398 -3.73 -15.76 -8.49
N SER A 399 -2.97 -14.69 -8.25
CA SER A 399 -3.44 -13.31 -8.30
C SER A 399 -2.60 -12.51 -9.30
N SER A 400 -3.23 -11.63 -10.06
CA SER A 400 -2.52 -10.70 -10.95
C SER A 400 -1.70 -9.64 -10.20
N GLY A 401 -1.89 -9.51 -8.88
CA GLY A 401 -1.59 -8.27 -8.18
C GLY A 401 -2.47 -7.11 -8.67
N TYR A 402 -2.20 -5.89 -8.22
CA TYR A 402 -2.94 -4.71 -8.67
C TYR A 402 -2.33 -4.14 -9.94
N LEU A 403 -3.05 -4.29 -11.05
CA LEU A 403 -2.68 -3.76 -12.36
C LEU A 403 -3.20 -2.33 -12.48
N GLY A 404 -2.34 -1.41 -12.95
CA GLY A 404 -2.77 -0.08 -13.39
C GLY A 404 -3.53 -0.17 -14.71
N VAL A 405 -4.79 0.27 -14.71
CA VAL A 405 -5.68 0.24 -15.87
C VAL A 405 -6.17 1.67 -16.14
N PRO A 406 -6.15 2.13 -17.41
CA PRO A 406 -6.76 3.41 -17.74
C PRO A 406 -8.24 3.46 -17.32
N ALA A 407 -8.72 4.62 -16.88
CA ALA A 407 -10.14 4.78 -16.60
C ALA A 407 -10.97 4.61 -17.90
N GLY A 408 -12.08 3.89 -17.81
CA GLY A 408 -12.94 3.61 -18.96
C GLY A 408 -13.92 2.47 -18.70
N ASP A 409 -14.71 2.17 -19.74
CA ASP A 409 -15.66 1.06 -19.74
C ASP A 409 -15.06 -0.14 -20.49
N TYR A 410 -15.17 -1.31 -19.87
CA TYR A 410 -14.56 -2.55 -20.34
C TYR A 410 -15.55 -3.71 -20.35
N VAL A 411 -15.25 -4.73 -21.15
CA VAL A 411 -15.86 -6.06 -21.07
C VAL A 411 -14.75 -7.06 -20.78
N VAL A 412 -14.96 -7.89 -19.77
CA VAL A 412 -14.07 -8.98 -19.39
C VAL A 412 -14.50 -10.26 -20.10
N PHE A 413 -13.54 -10.96 -20.68
CA PHE A 413 -13.72 -12.32 -21.17
C PHE A 413 -12.79 -13.26 -20.42
N ILE A 414 -13.28 -14.45 -20.11
CA ILE A 414 -12.45 -15.57 -19.64
C ILE A 414 -12.64 -16.71 -20.63
N THR A 415 -11.53 -17.26 -21.14
CA THR A 415 -11.56 -18.43 -22.03
C THR A 415 -10.79 -19.60 -21.44
N SER A 416 -11.02 -20.79 -21.98
CA SER A 416 -10.08 -21.91 -21.78
C SER A 416 -8.68 -21.51 -22.26
N ALA A 417 -7.64 -22.08 -21.65
CA ALA A 417 -6.24 -21.81 -22.01
C ALA A 417 -5.87 -22.16 -23.47
N ASP A 418 -6.67 -22.99 -24.15
CA ASP A 418 -6.50 -23.26 -25.58
C ASP A 418 -7.27 -22.28 -26.48
N GLY A 419 -7.98 -21.31 -25.88
CA GLY A 419 -8.79 -20.29 -26.54
C GLY A 419 -10.04 -20.83 -27.25
N THR A 420 -10.39 -22.11 -27.07
CA THR A 420 -11.47 -22.75 -27.83
C THR A 420 -12.86 -22.47 -27.28
N GLU A 421 -12.96 -22.20 -25.98
CA GLU A 421 -14.22 -21.97 -25.28
C GLU A 421 -14.22 -20.62 -24.54
N VAL A 422 -15.29 -19.84 -24.73
CA VAL A 422 -15.54 -18.66 -23.89
C VAL A 422 -16.31 -19.12 -22.65
N LEU A 423 -15.66 -19.05 -21.50
CA LEU A 423 -16.20 -19.52 -20.21
C LEU A 423 -17.02 -18.42 -19.52
N PHE A 424 -16.67 -17.16 -19.75
CA PHE A 424 -17.36 -16.00 -19.21
C PHE A 424 -17.25 -14.80 -20.13
N ARG A 425 -18.34 -14.03 -20.22
CA ARG A 425 -18.37 -12.67 -20.76
C ARG A 425 -19.14 -11.77 -19.80
N SER A 426 -18.50 -10.71 -19.30
CA SER A 426 -19.19 -9.74 -18.45
C SER A 426 -20.16 -8.85 -19.25
N GLY A 427 -21.01 -8.13 -18.51
CA GLY A 427 -21.56 -6.86 -19.00
C GLY A 427 -20.48 -5.78 -19.12
N GLU A 428 -20.90 -4.55 -19.41
CA GLU A 428 -19.99 -3.40 -19.32
C GLU A 428 -19.63 -3.15 -17.84
N ILE A 429 -18.33 -3.00 -17.58
CA ILE A 429 -17.74 -2.72 -16.28
C ILE A 429 -17.02 -1.39 -16.38
N SER A 430 -17.40 -0.42 -15.55
CA SER A 430 -16.77 0.90 -15.50
C SER A 430 -15.66 0.93 -14.45
N LEU A 431 -14.46 1.34 -14.87
CA LEU A 431 -13.31 1.56 -14.01
C LEU A 431 -12.98 3.04 -13.95
N ALA A 432 -12.97 3.62 -12.74
CA ALA A 432 -12.65 5.03 -12.52
C ALA A 432 -11.21 5.21 -12.05
N ALA A 433 -10.56 6.31 -12.45
CA ALA A 433 -9.27 6.69 -11.91
C ALA A 433 -9.37 6.97 -10.40
N GLY A 434 -8.37 6.54 -9.63
CA GLY A 434 -8.42 6.53 -8.16
C GLY A 434 -9.24 5.38 -7.57
N GLY A 435 -9.83 4.53 -8.42
CA GLY A 435 -10.59 3.36 -7.99
C GLY A 435 -9.71 2.14 -7.72
N VAL A 436 -10.11 1.31 -6.76
CA VAL A 436 -9.49 0.02 -6.42
C VAL A 436 -10.54 -1.07 -6.59
N TYR A 437 -10.22 -2.09 -7.36
CA TYR A 437 -11.16 -3.09 -7.84
C TYR A 437 -10.55 -4.49 -7.71
N THR A 438 -11.26 -5.41 -7.05
CA THR A 438 -10.89 -6.84 -7.06
C THR A 438 -12.01 -7.67 -7.68
N ALA A 439 -11.67 -8.55 -8.62
CA ALA A 439 -12.57 -9.56 -9.18
C ALA A 439 -12.00 -10.95 -8.91
N VAL A 440 -12.82 -11.81 -8.28
CA VAL A 440 -12.50 -13.21 -8.00
C VAL A 440 -13.26 -14.08 -8.98
N ALA A 441 -12.55 -14.84 -9.81
CA ALA A 441 -13.17 -15.84 -10.68
C ALA A 441 -13.70 -17.03 -9.86
N ARG A 442 -14.89 -17.50 -10.19
CA ARG A 442 -15.54 -18.65 -9.55
C ARG A 442 -16.38 -19.43 -10.56
N LEU A 443 -16.82 -20.64 -10.18
CA LEU A 443 -17.87 -21.34 -10.91
C LEU A 443 -19.19 -20.54 -10.84
N ALA A 444 -20.00 -20.57 -11.89
CA ALA A 444 -21.33 -19.96 -11.92
C ALA A 444 -22.43 -21.01 -12.15
N PRO A 445 -22.70 -21.93 -11.20
CA PRO A 445 -23.78 -22.92 -11.34
C PRO A 445 -25.17 -22.29 -11.48
N GLU A 446 -25.33 -21.03 -11.05
CA GLU A 446 -26.54 -20.24 -11.17
C GLU A 446 -26.76 -19.63 -12.56
N ASP A 447 -25.72 -19.58 -13.41
CA ASP A 447 -25.77 -18.99 -14.74
C ASP A 447 -25.88 -20.08 -15.82
N THR A 448 -26.85 -19.92 -16.73
CA THR A 448 -27.04 -20.84 -17.86
C THR A 448 -26.27 -20.43 -19.11
N GLU A 449 -25.79 -19.19 -19.17
CA GLU A 449 -25.05 -18.62 -20.31
C GLU A 449 -23.54 -18.72 -20.12
N ASN A 450 -23.04 -18.64 -18.88
CA ASN A 450 -21.62 -18.71 -18.55
C ASN A 450 -21.30 -19.91 -17.66
N THR A 451 -20.09 -20.47 -17.82
CA THR A 451 -19.57 -21.52 -16.92
C THR A 451 -18.88 -20.90 -15.71
N ALA A 452 -18.16 -19.80 -15.92
CA ALA A 452 -17.53 -19.03 -14.87
C ALA A 452 -18.36 -17.78 -14.52
N GLY A 453 -18.15 -17.26 -13.33
CA GLY A 453 -18.70 -16.01 -12.84
C GLY A 453 -17.66 -15.24 -12.03
N LEU A 454 -18.03 -14.05 -11.59
CA LEU A 454 -17.16 -13.19 -10.78
C LEU A 454 -17.84 -12.87 -9.44
N THR A 455 -17.09 -13.01 -8.35
CA THR A 455 -17.36 -12.26 -7.13
C THR A 455 -16.59 -10.95 -7.23
N LEU A 456 -17.32 -9.84 -7.15
CA LEU A 456 -16.77 -8.49 -7.28
C LEU A 456 -16.62 -7.87 -5.89
N LEU A 457 -15.52 -7.15 -5.67
CA LEU A 457 -15.19 -6.52 -4.39
C LEU A 457 -14.77 -5.06 -4.59
N ASP A 458 -14.55 -4.36 -3.47
CA ASP A 458 -14.00 -3.00 -3.42
C ASP A 458 -14.88 -1.97 -4.14
N ASP A 459 -14.35 -1.25 -5.13
CA ASP A 459 -15.10 -0.22 -5.85
C ASP A 459 -16.14 -0.77 -6.83
N PHE A 460 -16.19 -2.08 -7.06
CA PHE A 460 -17.31 -2.71 -7.74
C PHE A 460 -18.59 -2.79 -6.90
N VAL A 461 -18.46 -2.77 -5.57
CA VAL A 461 -19.57 -2.90 -4.63
C VAL A 461 -19.71 -1.59 -3.86
N PRO A 462 -20.42 -0.58 -4.41
CA PRO A 462 -20.59 0.70 -3.71
C PRO A 462 -21.48 0.51 -2.47
N PRO A 463 -21.22 1.24 -1.37
CA PRO A 463 -22.07 1.20 -0.18
C PRO A 463 -23.52 1.56 -0.54
N ALA A 464 -24.47 0.92 0.12
CA ALA A 464 -25.88 1.26 -0.03
C ALA A 464 -26.09 2.71 0.39
N THR A 465 -26.58 3.55 -0.52
CA THR A 465 -26.85 4.98 -0.32
C THR A 465 -27.98 5.26 0.65
#